data_AF-A0A5K7YV10-F1
#
_entry.id   AF-A0A5K7YV10-F1
#
_cell.length_a   1.000
_cell.length_b   1.000
_cell.length_c   1.000
_cell.angle_alpha   90.00
_cell.angle_beta   90.00
_cell.angle_gamma   90.00
#
_symmetry.space_group_name_H-M   'P 1'
#
loop_
_entity.id
_entity.type
_entity.pdbx_description
1 polymer ?
#
loop_
_entity_poly.entity_id
_entity_poly.type
_entity_poly.pdbx_seq_one_letter_code
_entity_poly.pdbx_strand_id
1 'polypeptide(L)'
;MNRRQKLFTAVAGVVANIVSVGVGFASVLVGRSLLGPESSYAAETAAMFFFLLIPVTLMFVLFNLLPIPPLDGSVILRLFLGEFSRSWIKNPWIAYPAVSLGFAVAIPSL
;
A
#
# COMPACT_ATOMS: atom_id res chain seq x y z
N MET A 1 11.13 -15.17 -16.52
CA MET A 1 10.06 -15.11 -15.49
C MET A 1 8.69 -15.09 -16.15
N ASN A 2 7.85 -16.07 -15.84
CA ASN A 2 6.54 -16.25 -16.46
C ASN A 2 5.52 -15.23 -15.91
N ARG A 3 4.45 -14.91 -16.66
CA ARG A 3 3.46 -13.90 -16.23
C ARG A 3 2.84 -14.21 -14.86
N ARG A 4 2.59 -15.49 -14.57
CA ARG A 4 2.09 -15.93 -13.25
C ARG A 4 3.08 -15.68 -12.11
N GLN A 5 4.38 -15.89 -12.34
CA GLN A 5 5.40 -15.62 -11.33
C GLN A 5 5.48 -14.13 -11.02
N LYS A 6 5.46 -13.27 -12.05
CA LYS A 6 5.40 -11.80 -11.87
C LYS A 6 4.19 -11.37 -11.05
N LEU A 7 3.04 -12.01 -11.29
CA LEU A 7 1.83 -11.76 -10.52
C LEU A 7 1.98 -12.17 -9.05
N PHE A 8 2.46 -13.39 -8.78
CA PHE A 8 2.64 -13.84 -7.41
C PHE A 8 3.63 -12.96 -6.65
N THR A 9 4.71 -12.50 -7.30
CA THR A 9 5.65 -11.56 -6.70
C THR A 9 5.00 -10.20 -6.41
N ALA A 10 4.25 -9.64 -7.37
CA ALA A 10 3.56 -8.36 -7.19
C ALA A 10 2.50 -8.41 -6.08
N VAL A 11 1.70 -9.49 -6.03
CA VAL A 11 0.69 -9.71 -4.98
C VAL A 11 1.37 -9.96 -3.63
N ALA A 12 2.48 -10.68 -3.59
CA ALA A 12 3.23 -10.92 -2.36
C ALA A 12 3.69 -9.61 -1.71
N GLY A 13 4.12 -8.61 -2.48
CA GLY A 13 4.47 -7.29 -1.96
C GLY A 13 3.28 -6.58 -1.28
N VAL A 14 2.11 -6.57 -1.93
CA VAL A 14 0.88 -6.00 -1.35
C VAL A 14 0.47 -6.75 -0.08
N VAL A 15 0.45 -8.08 -0.12
CA VAL A 15 0.04 -8.93 1.02
C VAL A 15 1.00 -8.77 2.20
N ALA A 16 2.31 -8.71 1.97
CA ALA A 16 3.31 -8.49 3.02
C ALA A 16 3.11 -7.14 3.73
N ASN A 17 2.77 -6.09 2.99
CA ASN A 17 2.48 -4.78 3.58
C ASN A 17 1.18 -4.81 4.41
N ILE A 18 0.12 -5.49 3.93
CA ILE A 18 -1.14 -5.65 4.69
C ILE A 18 -0.89 -6.41 6.00
N VAL A 19 -0.14 -7.51 5.94
CA VAL A 19 0.23 -8.28 7.14
C VAL A 19 1.04 -7.42 8.11
N SER A 20 1.98 -6.62 7.60
CA SER A 20 2.80 -5.72 8.42
C SER A 20 1.95 -4.64 9.13
N VAL A 21 0.92 -4.10 8.47
CA VAL A 21 -0.04 -3.20 9.12
C VAL A 21 -0.79 -3.90 10.25
N GLY A 22 -1.27 -5.12 10.02
CA GLY A 22 -1.96 -5.91 11.04
C GLY A 22 -1.07 -6.21 12.25
N VAL A 23 0.17 -6.62 11.99
CA VAL A 23 1.17 -6.87 13.05
C VAL A 23 1.51 -5.59 13.81
N GLY A 24 1.70 -4.46 13.11
CA GLY A 24 1.95 -3.16 13.75
C GLY A 24 0.81 -2.74 14.66
N PHE A 25 -0.44 -2.86 14.20
CA PHE A 25 -1.62 -2.54 14.99
C PHE A 25 -1.76 -3.44 16.21
N ALA A 26 -1.59 -4.76 16.03
CA ALA A 26 -1.61 -5.72 17.13
C ALA A 26 -0.51 -5.41 18.16
N SER A 27 0.69 -5.04 17.71
CA SER A 27 1.82 -4.69 18.58
C SER A 27 1.51 -3.46 19.44
N VAL A 28 0.86 -2.44 18.88
CA VAL A 28 0.44 -1.25 19.64
C VAL A 28 -0.65 -1.60 20.66
N LEU A 29 -1.65 -2.40 20.26
CA LEU A 29 -2.76 -2.79 21.14
C LEU A 29 -2.29 -3.66 22.31
N VAL A 30 -1.47 -4.68 22.02
CA VAL A 30 -0.88 -5.57 23.02
C VAL A 30 0.09 -4.80 23.90
N GLY A 31 0.94 -3.95 23.32
CA GLY A 31 1.87 -3.12 24.07
C GLY A 31 1.16 -2.23 25.09
N ARG A 32 0.10 -1.53 24.68
CA ARG A 32 -0.68 -0.66 25.59
C ARG A 32 -1.44 -1.43 26.68
N SER A 33 -1.95 -2.62 26.36
CA SER A 33 -2.70 -3.43 27.34
C SER A 33 -1.81 -4.13 28.36
N LEU A 34 -0.59 -4.53 27.98
CA LEU A 34 0.35 -5.22 28.87
C LEU A 34 1.21 -4.28 29.72
N LEU A 35 1.55 -3.09 29.22
CA LEU A 35 2.52 -2.20 29.88
C LEU A 35 1.87 -1.19 30.85
N GLY A 36 0.55 -0.99 30.77
CA GLY A 36 -0.19 -0.09 31.67
C GLY A 36 0.19 1.40 31.53
N PRO A 37 -0.38 2.29 32.37
CA PRO A 37 -0.11 3.74 32.34
C PRO A 37 1.32 4.11 32.77
N GLU A 38 1.96 3.28 33.60
CA GLU A 38 3.33 3.44 34.11
C GLU A 38 4.36 2.81 33.16
N SER A 39 4.16 2.95 31.86
CA SER A 39 5.04 2.34 30.86
C SER A 39 6.40 3.02 30.83
N SER A 40 7.49 2.26 30.67
CA SER A 40 8.83 2.84 30.54
C SER A 40 8.95 3.72 29.29
N TYR A 41 9.83 4.72 29.33
CA TYR A 41 10.12 5.59 28.17
C TYR A 41 10.43 4.81 26.88
N ALA A 42 11.09 3.65 27.00
CA ALA A 42 11.38 2.78 25.87
C ALA A 42 10.12 2.17 25.25
N ALA A 43 9.15 1.76 26.08
CA ALA A 43 7.87 1.21 25.62
C ALA A 43 7.01 2.26 24.91
N GLU A 44 6.97 3.48 25.45
CA GLU A 44 6.26 4.61 24.83
C GLU A 44 6.87 4.98 23.48
N THR A 45 8.21 5.06 23.40
CA THR A 45 8.93 5.34 22.15
C THR A 45 8.66 4.26 21.10
N ALA A 46 8.66 2.98 21.49
CA ALA A 46 8.34 1.88 20.59
C ALA A 46 6.88 1.95 20.09
N ALA A 47 5.93 2.26 20.97
CA ALA A 47 4.53 2.43 20.59
C ALA A 47 4.34 3.59 19.59
N MET A 48 5.02 4.72 19.80
CA MET A 48 5.02 5.84 18.85
C MET A 48 5.63 5.45 17.50
N PHE A 49 6.75 4.71 17.52
CA PHE A 49 7.38 4.23 16.30
C PHE A 49 6.44 3.33 15.48
N PHE A 50 5.82 2.32 16.10
CA PHE A 50 4.87 1.46 15.39
C PHE A 50 3.63 2.23 14.93
N PHE A 51 3.14 3.18 15.73
CA PHE A 51 2.02 4.03 15.34
C PHE A 51 2.33 4.87 14.09
N LEU A 52 3.55 5.41 13.97
CA LEU A 52 4.01 6.13 12.77
C LEU A 52 4.32 5.21 11.58
N LEU A 53 4.73 3.96 11.84
CA LEU A 53 5.06 2.99 10.79
C LEU A 53 3.81 2.44 10.07
N ILE A 54 2.68 2.35 10.77
CA ILE A 54 1.39 1.91 10.19
C ILE A 54 0.97 2.75 8.98
N PRO A 55 0.85 4.10 9.05
CA PRO A 55 0.43 4.90 7.91
C PRO A 55 1.44 4.81 6.75
N VAL A 56 2.74 4.75 7.03
CA VAL A 56 3.77 4.58 5.98
C VAL A 56 3.59 3.24 5.26
N THR A 57 3.33 2.17 6.00
CA THR A 57 3.11 0.83 5.43
C THR A 57 1.79 0.76 4.66
N LEU A 58 0.74 1.45 5.13
CA LEU A 58 -0.51 1.63 4.38
C LEU A 58 -0.28 2.40 3.08
N MET A 59 0.55 3.44 3.08
CA MET A 59 0.92 4.14 1.85
C MET A 59 1.61 3.19 0.86
N PHE A 60 2.47 2.28 1.33
CA PHE A 60 3.04 1.25 0.45
C PHE A 60 2.01 0.25 -0.07
N VAL A 61 0.97 -0.11 0.69
CA VAL A 61 -0.16 -0.89 0.17
C VAL A 61 -0.84 -0.14 -0.98
N LEU A 62 -1.16 1.14 -0.76
CA LEU A 62 -1.84 1.97 -1.75
C LEU A 62 -0.97 2.18 -3.01
N PHE A 63 0.30 2.50 -2.86
CA PHE A 63 1.23 2.66 -3.98
C PHE A 63 1.43 1.34 -4.74
N ASN A 64 1.52 0.20 -4.04
CA ASN A 64 1.62 -1.12 -4.70
C ASN A 64 0.31 -1.57 -5.35
N LEU A 65 -0.81 -0.87 -5.11
CA LEU A 65 -2.08 -1.07 -5.83
C LEU A 65 -2.28 -0.06 -6.98
N LEU A 66 -1.53 1.05 -7.02
CA LEU A 66 -1.63 2.02 -8.10
C LEU A 66 -1.13 1.43 -9.42
N PRO A 67 -1.87 1.63 -10.53
CA PRO A 67 -1.51 1.12 -11.85
C PRO A 67 -0.45 1.99 -12.56
N ILE A 68 0.60 2.41 -11.85
CA ILE A 68 1.65 3.29 -12.38
C ILE A 68 2.97 2.50 -12.42
N PRO A 69 3.55 2.24 -13.61
CA PRO A 69 4.90 1.67 -13.68
C PRO A 69 5.89 2.59 -12.95
N PRO A 70 6.87 2.10 -12.15
CA PRO A 70 7.34 0.71 -12.00
C PRO A 70 6.65 -0.13 -10.90
N LEU A 71 5.56 0.38 -10.29
CA LEU A 71 4.92 -0.26 -9.13
C LEU A 71 4.21 -1.59 -9.49
N ASP A 72 4.10 -2.46 -8.48
CA ASP A 72 3.52 -3.81 -8.58
C ASP A 72 2.05 -3.81 -9.06
N GLY A 73 1.31 -2.75 -8.76
CA GLY A 73 -0.08 -2.57 -9.18
C GLY A 73 -0.25 -2.56 -10.70
N SER A 74 0.76 -2.13 -11.45
CA SER A 74 0.76 -2.18 -12.91
C SER A 74 0.75 -3.62 -13.47
N VAL A 75 1.26 -4.60 -12.72
CA VAL A 75 1.23 -6.03 -13.07
C VAL A 75 -0.13 -6.63 -12.72
N ILE A 76 -0.71 -6.24 -11.58
CA ILE A 76 -2.04 -6.67 -11.11
C ILE A 76 -3.12 -6.17 -12.08
N LEU A 77 -3.04 -4.89 -12.49
CA LEU A 77 -4.04 -4.26 -13.36
C LEU A 77 -4.09 -4.88 -14.78
N ARG A 78 -2.95 -5.38 -15.30
CA ARG A 78 -2.88 -6.08 -16.60
C ARG A 78 -3.76 -7.34 -16.65
N LEU A 79 -4.07 -7.92 -15.49
CA LEU A 79 -4.93 -9.11 -15.40
C LEU A 79 -6.39 -8.76 -15.18
N PHE A 80 -6.69 -7.71 -14.41
CA PHE A 80 -8.06 -7.28 -14.14
C PHE A 80 -8.69 -6.49 -15.29
N LEU A 81 -7.93 -5.62 -15.98
CA LEU A 81 -8.47 -4.73 -17.02
C LEU A 81 -8.25 -5.21 -18.47
N GLY A 82 -7.70 -6.41 -18.69
CA GLY A 82 -7.57 -6.99 -20.02
C GLY A 82 -6.94 -6.04 -21.06
N GLU A 83 -7.59 -5.90 -22.22
CA GLU A 83 -7.09 -5.08 -23.34
C GLU A 83 -7.01 -3.57 -23.03
N PHE A 84 -7.80 -3.08 -22.09
CA PHE A 84 -7.79 -1.67 -21.66
C PHE A 84 -6.43 -1.28 -21.06
N SER A 85 -5.74 -2.22 -20.40
CA SER A 85 -4.39 -1.99 -19.86
C SER A 85 -3.32 -1.78 -20.93
N ARG A 86 -3.50 -2.31 -22.16
CA ARG A 86 -2.48 -2.23 -23.22
C ARG A 86 -2.32 -0.83 -23.80
N SER A 87 -3.38 -0.02 -23.87
CA SER A 87 -3.28 1.34 -24.43
C SER A 87 -2.62 2.32 -23.46
N TRP A 88 -2.87 2.18 -22.16
CA TRP A 88 -2.33 3.04 -21.11
C TRP A 88 -0.82 2.91 -20.93
N ILE A 89 -0.28 1.70 -21.08
CA ILE A 89 1.16 1.43 -20.95
C ILE A 89 1.93 1.89 -22.19
N LYS A 90 1.29 1.88 -23.37
CA LYS A 90 1.91 2.37 -24.61
C LYS A 90 1.92 3.89 -24.69
N ASN A 91 0.92 4.56 -24.11
CA ASN A 91 0.82 6.02 -24.09
C ASN A 91 0.76 6.52 -22.63
N PRO A 92 1.90 6.64 -21.93
CA PRO A 92 1.94 7.10 -20.54
C PRO A 92 1.29 8.48 -20.35
N TRP A 93 1.31 9.33 -21.38
CA TRP A 93 0.64 10.63 -21.42
C TRP A 93 -0.89 10.58 -21.22
N ILE A 94 -1.54 9.45 -21.55
CA ILE A 94 -2.98 9.25 -21.34
C ILE A 94 -3.25 8.74 -19.91
N ALA A 95 -2.28 8.09 -19.28
CA ALA A 95 -2.42 7.54 -17.93
C ALA A 95 -2.38 8.62 -16.85
N TYR A 96 -1.53 9.64 -16.98
CA TYR A 96 -1.44 10.76 -16.04
C TYR A 96 -2.77 11.51 -15.81
N PRO A 97 -3.52 11.95 -16.86
CA PRO A 97 -4.76 12.70 -16.66
C PRO A 97 -5.88 11.87 -16.03
N ALA A 98 -5.93 10.56 -16.28
CA ALA A 98 -6.98 9.72 -15.74
C ALA A 98 -6.69 9.26 -14.31
N VAL A 99 -5.41 9.11 -13.93
CA VAL A 99 -5.01 8.98 -12.52
C VAL A 99 -5.30 10.29 -11.78
N SER A 100 -4.96 11.46 -12.35
CA SER A 100 -5.27 12.75 -11.73
C SER A 100 -6.77 13.01 -11.62
N LEU A 101 -7.59 12.56 -12.58
CA LEU A 101 -9.05 12.60 -12.49
C LEU A 101 -9.57 11.66 -11.40
N GLY A 102 -9.02 10.46 -11.26
CA GLY A 102 -9.36 9.55 -10.16
C GLY A 102 -9.04 10.14 -8.78
N PHE A 103 -7.87 10.78 -8.63
CA PHE A 103 -7.50 11.51 -7.42
C PHE A 103 -8.36 12.76 -7.19
N ALA A 104 -8.71 13.51 -8.25
CA ALA A 104 -9.58 14.68 -8.16
C ALA A 104 -11.03 14.33 -7.81
N VAL A 105 -11.53 13.17 -8.23
CA VAL A 105 -12.85 12.66 -7.86
C VAL A 105 -12.84 12.07 -6.44
N ALA A 106 -11.72 11.49 -6.00
CA ALA A 106 -11.55 10.92 -4.65
C ALA A 106 -11.28 11.97 -3.56
N ILE A 107 -10.95 13.22 -3.93
CA ILE A 107 -10.84 14.37 -3.02
C ILE A 107 -11.94 15.37 -3.42
N PRO A 108 -13.21 15.13 -3.05
CA PRO A 108 -14.22 16.17 -3.21
C PRO A 108 -13.93 17.26 -2.18
N SER A 109 -13.43 18.40 -2.68
CA SER A 109 -13.24 19.68 -1.98
C SER A 109 -12.28 19.69 -0.77
N LEU A 110 -11.04 20.11 -1.04
CA LEU A 110 -10.25 21.00 -0.18
C LEU A 110 -10.14 22.36 -0.90
#